data_AF-A0A5J5E2C0-F1
#
_entry.id   AF-A0A5J5E2C0-F1
#
_cell.length_a   1.000
_cell.length_b   1.000
_cell.length_c   1.000
_cell.angle_alpha   90.00
_cell.angle_beta   90.00
_cell.angle_gamma   90.00
#
_symmetry.space_group_name_H-M   'P 1'
#
loop_
_entity.id
_entity.type
_entity.pdbx_description
1 polymer ?
#
loop_
_entity_poly.entity_id
_entity_poly.type
_entity_poly.pdbx_seq_one_letter_code
_entity_poly.pdbx_strand_id
1 'polypeptide(L)'
;MGQRAGHPIVQGTDFAGRSACGRRAGGPCRTGRIAGHARPQTVHRNHGLRETVRRIRRPSADRGWIRGGGRTGADVSDWRYGDIVWADLDPSAGHEQNKRRPLVVVSNDYYNRFNNMPMTVPITSDREYPLHVNIGVIPTEDGSEIHGWAEIEQAKCLDLDARHAVRVGDVDEQTLDRITETLLSGLMQPTMRIERLI
;
A
#
# COMPACT_ATOMS: atom_id res chain seq x y z
N MET A 1 -15.85 51.16 32.53
CA MET A 1 -15.62 51.24 31.08
C MET A 1 -16.71 50.39 30.40
N GLY A 2 -17.69 51.06 29.77
CA GLY A 2 -18.65 50.56 28.78
C GLY A 2 -19.37 49.21 28.95
N GLN A 3 -20.66 49.25 29.29
CA GLN A 3 -21.67 48.25 28.89
C GLN A 3 -22.18 48.53 27.46
N ARG A 4 -22.60 47.48 26.72
CA ARG A 4 -23.71 47.37 25.71
C ARG A 4 -23.53 46.03 24.96
N ALA A 5 -24.39 45.01 25.09
CA ALA A 5 -25.79 44.83 24.65
C ALA A 5 -25.96 44.64 23.13
N GLY A 6 -26.56 43.51 22.72
CA GLY A 6 -27.34 43.39 21.47
C GLY A 6 -27.08 42.17 20.57
N HIS A 7 -27.87 41.10 20.75
CA HIS A 7 -28.31 40.18 19.68
C HIS A 7 -29.48 40.84 18.91
N PRO A 8 -29.80 40.51 17.62
CA PRO A 8 -30.50 39.26 17.32
C PRO A 8 -30.31 38.60 15.92
N ILE A 9 -30.82 37.38 15.88
CA ILE A 9 -31.23 36.46 14.79
C ILE A 9 -32.15 37.16 13.76
N VAL A 10 -32.18 36.71 12.49
CA VAL A 10 -33.38 36.25 11.70
C VAL A 10 -32.98 35.72 10.31
N GLN A 11 -33.71 34.68 9.92
CA GLN A 11 -33.76 33.88 8.70
C GLN A 11 -34.21 34.63 7.42
N GLY A 12 -33.90 34.07 6.25
CA GLY A 12 -34.57 34.35 4.97
C GLY A 12 -34.25 33.22 3.97
N THR A 13 -35.15 32.25 3.75
CA THR A 13 -36.26 32.20 2.77
C THR A 13 -35.82 31.77 1.36
N ASP A 14 -36.28 30.56 1.00
CA ASP A 14 -36.81 30.06 -0.28
C ASP A 14 -36.23 30.54 -1.61
N PHE A 15 -35.91 29.60 -2.51
CA PHE A 15 -36.62 29.52 -3.80
C PHE A 15 -36.51 28.12 -4.41
N ALA A 16 -37.68 27.57 -4.71
CA ALA A 16 -37.89 26.29 -5.38
C ALA A 16 -37.47 26.34 -6.86
N GLY A 17 -36.89 25.24 -7.35
CA GLY A 17 -36.70 24.98 -8.78
C GLY A 17 -37.09 23.56 -9.13
N ARG A 18 -38.34 23.36 -9.57
CA ARG A 18 -38.83 22.15 -10.24
C ARG A 18 -38.77 22.34 -11.75
N SER A 19 -38.27 21.34 -12.48
CA SER A 19 -38.81 20.90 -13.79
C SER A 19 -38.04 19.63 -14.23
N ALA A 20 -38.60 18.44 -14.02
CA ALA A 20 -39.51 17.73 -14.92
C ALA A 20 -38.83 17.16 -16.18
N CYS A 21 -38.31 15.94 -16.05
CA CYS A 21 -37.94 15.03 -17.14
C CYS A 21 -39.21 14.58 -17.88
N GLY A 22 -39.33 14.97 -19.16
CA GLY A 22 -40.48 14.68 -20.00
C GLY A 22 -40.58 13.21 -20.37
N ARG A 23 -41.65 12.54 -19.92
CA ARG A 23 -42.14 11.30 -20.54
C ARG A 23 -43.15 11.66 -21.62
N ARG A 24 -42.92 11.21 -22.86
CA ARG A 24 -43.99 11.06 -23.86
C ARG A 24 -44.29 9.57 -24.04
N ALA A 25 -45.58 9.28 -24.08
CA ALA A 25 -46.16 7.98 -24.34
C ALA A 25 -46.42 7.79 -25.85
N GLY A 26 -46.45 6.53 -26.30
CA GLY A 26 -47.32 6.08 -27.41
C GLY A 26 -46.62 5.53 -28.66
N GLY A 27 -46.72 4.21 -28.86
CA GLY A 27 -46.49 3.54 -30.15
C GLY A 27 -46.40 2.02 -30.02
N PRO A 28 -47.30 1.21 -30.64
CA PRO A 28 -47.32 -0.24 -30.49
C PRO A 28 -46.56 -0.94 -31.62
N CYS A 29 -45.77 -1.96 -31.29
CA CYS A 29 -45.17 -2.84 -32.29
C CYS A 29 -45.62 -4.28 -32.02
N ARG A 30 -46.53 -4.76 -32.87
CA ARG A 30 -47.02 -6.15 -32.89
C ARG A 30 -46.04 -7.05 -33.65
N THR A 31 -46.06 -8.32 -33.23
CA THR A 31 -45.82 -9.58 -33.97
C THR A 31 -44.42 -9.94 -34.44
N GLY A 32 -44.01 -11.17 -34.08
CA GLY A 32 -42.88 -11.88 -34.68
C GLY A 32 -42.50 -13.15 -33.92
N ARG A 33 -43.33 -14.20 -34.04
CA ARG A 33 -43.01 -15.56 -33.56
C ARG A 33 -42.22 -16.26 -34.67
N ILE A 34 -40.99 -16.70 -34.38
CA ILE A 34 -40.30 -17.73 -35.17
C ILE A 34 -39.46 -18.59 -34.23
N ALA A 35 -39.73 -19.90 -34.27
CA ALA A 35 -39.00 -20.93 -33.57
C ALA A 35 -37.77 -21.36 -34.39
N GLY A 36 -36.65 -21.65 -33.71
CA GLY A 36 -35.45 -22.24 -34.30
C GLY A 36 -34.65 -22.99 -33.23
N HIS A 37 -34.41 -24.27 -33.49
CA HIS A 37 -33.72 -25.24 -32.63
C HIS A 37 -32.18 -25.13 -32.65
N ALA A 38 -31.57 -25.93 -31.75
CA ALA A 38 -30.15 -26.36 -31.62
C ALA A 38 -29.31 -25.51 -30.64
N ARG A 39 -28.54 -26.03 -29.67
CA ARG A 39 -28.11 -27.36 -29.18
C ARG A 39 -27.55 -27.14 -27.74
N PRO A 40 -27.45 -28.17 -26.87
CA PRO A 40 -26.94 -27.98 -25.52
C PRO A 40 -25.41 -27.87 -25.51
N GLN A 41 -24.87 -26.88 -24.80
CA GLN A 41 -23.47 -26.89 -24.39
C GLN A 41 -23.39 -27.00 -22.87
N THR A 42 -22.93 -28.17 -22.46
CA THR A 42 -22.25 -28.59 -21.25
C THR A 42 -22.07 -27.54 -20.15
N VAL A 43 -22.78 -27.71 -19.04
CA VAL A 43 -22.46 -27.07 -17.75
C VAL A 43 -21.24 -27.78 -17.17
N HIS A 44 -20.07 -27.20 -17.35
CA HIS A 44 -18.90 -27.61 -16.56
C HIS A 44 -19.03 -27.04 -15.15
N ARG A 45 -19.45 -27.91 -14.23
CA ARG A 45 -19.29 -27.74 -12.78
C ARG A 45 -17.79 -27.68 -12.47
N ASN A 46 -17.25 -26.49 -12.20
CA ASN A 46 -15.95 -26.39 -11.53
C ASN A 46 -16.15 -26.67 -10.04
N HIS A 47 -16.16 -27.95 -9.71
CA HIS A 47 -15.75 -28.45 -8.40
C HIS A 47 -14.23 -28.20 -8.26
N GLY A 48 -13.79 -27.57 -7.17
CA GLY A 48 -12.39 -27.65 -6.76
C GLY A 48 -11.64 -26.34 -6.51
N LEU A 49 -12.25 -25.33 -5.90
CA LEU A 49 -11.49 -24.27 -5.22
C LEU A 49 -11.05 -24.77 -3.83
N ARG A 50 -10.14 -25.74 -3.78
CA ARG A 50 -9.37 -26.08 -2.57
C ARG A 50 -8.13 -26.85 -2.99
N GLU A 51 -7.05 -26.15 -3.35
CA GLU A 51 -5.73 -26.78 -3.25
C GLU A 51 -4.62 -25.74 -3.06
N THR A 52 -4.24 -25.63 -1.79
CA THR A 52 -2.84 -25.64 -1.34
C THR A 52 -1.99 -24.45 -1.76
N VAL A 53 -2.14 -23.34 -1.01
CA VAL A 53 -1.02 -22.42 -0.77
C VAL A 53 0.13 -23.27 -0.22
N ARG A 54 1.11 -23.57 -1.06
CA ARG A 54 2.34 -24.22 -0.66
C ARG A 54 3.04 -23.25 0.29
N ARG A 55 2.94 -23.56 1.59
CA ARG A 55 3.80 -23.01 2.64
C ARG A 55 5.23 -23.31 2.22
N ILE A 56 5.88 -22.34 1.59
CA ILE A 56 7.32 -22.39 1.30
C ILE A 56 8.00 -22.44 2.68
N ARG A 57 8.40 -23.63 3.11
CA ARG A 57 9.35 -23.77 4.22
C ARG A 57 10.68 -23.23 3.70
N ARG A 58 11.03 -22.00 4.08
CA ARG A 58 12.35 -21.43 3.80
C ARG A 58 13.40 -22.16 4.64
N PRO A 59 14.56 -22.52 4.07
CA PRO A 59 15.60 -23.26 4.78
C PRO A 59 16.20 -22.40 5.90
N SER A 60 16.54 -23.05 7.02
CA SER A 60 17.12 -22.40 8.20
C SER A 60 18.47 -21.77 7.85
N ALA A 61 18.57 -20.46 8.00
CA ALA A 61 19.76 -19.69 7.69
C ALA A 61 21.01 -20.20 8.43
N ASP A 62 22.12 -20.21 7.70
CA ASP A 62 23.41 -20.78 8.05
C ASP A 62 23.90 -20.44 9.46
N ARG A 63 24.48 -21.46 10.09
CA ARG A 63 25.10 -21.42 11.42
C ARG A 63 26.55 -20.96 11.28
N GLY A 64 26.85 -19.74 11.69
CA GLY A 64 28.25 -19.33 11.89
C GLY A 64 28.43 -17.87 12.32
N TRP A 65 28.90 -17.71 13.57
CA TRP A 65 29.52 -16.51 14.19
C TRP A 65 28.52 -15.35 14.47
N ILE A 66 28.25 -14.91 15.70
CA ILE A 66 29.13 -14.32 16.74
C ILE A 66 28.66 -14.77 18.15
N ARG A 67 29.59 -15.13 19.05
CA ARG A 67 29.29 -15.43 20.47
C ARG A 67 29.03 -14.14 21.24
N GLY A 68 27.76 -13.85 21.51
CA GLY A 68 27.34 -12.83 22.46
C GLY A 68 25.81 -12.81 22.60
N GLY A 69 25.30 -13.40 23.69
CA GLY A 69 23.90 -13.26 24.14
C GLY A 69 22.84 -13.58 23.06
N GLY A 70 22.79 -14.81 22.58
CA GLY A 70 21.92 -15.20 21.47
C GLY A 70 20.43 -15.16 21.80
N ARG A 71 19.69 -14.33 21.06
CA ARG A 71 18.25 -14.51 20.80
C ARG A 71 17.99 -15.95 20.37
N THR A 72 16.95 -16.58 20.92
CA THR A 72 16.55 -17.93 20.49
C THR A 72 16.02 -17.87 19.06
N GLY A 73 16.00 -18.99 18.34
CA GLY A 73 15.55 -19.03 16.93
C GLY A 73 14.11 -18.57 16.67
N ALA A 74 13.33 -18.26 17.72
CA ALA A 74 11.99 -17.68 17.66
C ALA A 74 11.98 -16.14 17.73
N ASP A 75 13.06 -15.49 18.19
CA ASP A 75 13.19 -14.02 18.35
C ASP A 75 13.89 -13.35 17.16
N VAL A 76 13.99 -14.05 16.03
CA VAL A 76 14.67 -13.56 14.83
C VAL A 76 13.62 -12.99 13.88
N SER A 77 13.68 -11.67 13.65
CA SER A 77 12.88 -11.01 12.61
C SER A 77 13.19 -11.63 11.24
N ASP A 78 12.17 -12.16 10.56
CA ASP A 78 12.29 -12.79 9.22
C ASP A 78 12.04 -11.78 8.08
N TRP A 79 12.14 -10.48 8.36
CA TRP A 79 11.99 -9.41 7.39
C TRP A 79 13.17 -9.40 6.41
N ARG A 80 12.89 -9.47 5.11
CA ARG A 80 13.91 -9.52 4.05
C ARG A 80 14.01 -8.21 3.30
N TYR A 81 15.18 -7.95 2.76
CA TYR A 81 15.39 -6.85 1.83
C TYR A 81 14.43 -6.98 0.62
N GLY A 82 13.67 -5.92 0.35
CA GLY A 82 12.66 -5.88 -0.72
C GLY A 82 11.25 -6.32 -0.31
N ASP A 83 11.04 -6.85 0.92
CA ASP A 83 9.69 -7.20 1.38
C ASP A 83 8.79 -5.96 1.45
N ILE A 84 7.52 -6.13 1.06
CA ILE A 84 6.47 -5.14 1.27
C ILE A 84 5.62 -5.56 2.47
N VAL A 85 5.46 -4.64 3.41
CA VAL A 85 4.75 -4.87 4.67
C VAL A 85 3.72 -3.78 4.93
N TRP A 86 2.55 -4.15 5.43
CA TRP A 86 1.60 -3.20 6.01
C TRP A 86 1.85 -3.04 7.49
N ALA A 87 2.13 -1.83 7.97
CA ALA A 87 2.40 -1.57 9.39
C ALA A 87 1.69 -0.30 9.89
N ASP A 88 1.43 -0.24 11.19
CA ASP A 88 0.76 0.88 11.87
C ASP A 88 1.75 1.97 12.27
N LEU A 89 1.73 3.13 11.61
CA LEU A 89 2.66 4.23 11.90
C LEU A 89 2.20 5.14 13.05
N ASP A 90 0.98 4.98 13.54
CA ASP A 90 0.47 5.77 14.66
C ASP A 90 0.98 5.24 16.03
N PRO A 91 1.25 6.11 17.01
CA PRO A 91 1.15 7.56 16.94
C PRO A 91 2.28 8.19 16.12
N SER A 92 1.96 9.24 15.36
CA SER A 92 2.92 10.07 14.64
C SER A 92 2.81 11.53 15.07
N ALA A 93 3.86 12.31 14.84
CA ALA A 93 3.89 13.74 15.15
C ALA A 93 4.11 14.59 13.88
N GLY A 94 3.37 15.69 13.76
CA GLY A 94 3.57 16.68 12.70
C GLY A 94 3.43 16.08 11.29
N HIS A 95 4.50 16.15 10.50
CA HIS A 95 4.55 15.71 9.11
C HIS A 95 5.05 14.26 8.95
N GLU A 96 5.22 13.52 10.03
CA GLU A 96 5.55 12.10 9.96
C GLU A 96 4.41 11.30 9.32
N GLN A 97 4.77 10.35 8.47
CA GLN A 97 3.80 9.40 7.94
C GLN A 97 3.05 8.70 9.07
N ASN A 98 1.74 8.54 8.84
CA ASN A 98 0.76 8.15 9.85
C ASN A 98 -0.18 7.07 9.33
N LYS A 99 -1.01 6.54 10.24
CA LYS A 99 -1.97 5.46 9.96
C LYS A 99 -1.28 4.18 9.50
N ARG A 100 -2.08 3.22 9.04
CA ARG A 100 -1.59 1.98 8.48
C ARG A 100 -1.20 2.18 7.03
N ARG A 101 0.04 1.87 6.66
CA ARG A 101 0.60 2.08 5.32
C ARG A 101 1.45 0.91 4.84
N PRO A 102 1.55 0.71 3.51
CA PRO A 102 2.52 -0.21 2.96
C PRO A 102 3.92 0.43 3.04
N LEU A 103 4.90 -0.38 3.39
CA LEU A 103 6.31 -0.01 3.53
C LEU A 103 7.17 -1.01 2.78
N VAL A 104 8.27 -0.55 2.20
CA VAL A 104 9.32 -1.40 1.61
C VAL A 104 10.45 -1.55 2.61
N VAL A 105 10.90 -2.77 2.88
CA VAL A 105 12.08 -3.05 3.72
C VAL A 105 13.35 -2.85 2.90
N VAL A 106 14.22 -1.91 3.31
CA VAL A 106 15.44 -1.54 2.57
C VAL A 106 16.72 -1.86 3.33
N SER A 107 16.65 -2.29 4.59
CA SER A 107 17.81 -2.82 5.29
C SER A 107 18.09 -4.26 4.89
N ASN A 108 19.39 -4.63 4.88
CA ASN A 108 19.83 -5.96 4.49
C ASN A 108 19.36 -7.05 5.49
N ASP A 109 19.25 -8.28 5.00
CA ASP A 109 18.80 -9.45 5.76
C ASP A 109 19.60 -9.71 7.03
N TYR A 110 20.91 -9.46 7.01
CA TYR A 110 21.75 -9.66 8.19
C TYR A 110 21.37 -8.66 9.27
N TYR A 111 21.27 -7.37 8.92
CA TYR A 111 20.81 -6.33 9.83
C TYR A 111 19.44 -6.66 10.41
N ASN A 112 18.48 -7.08 9.57
CA ASN A 112 17.12 -7.41 10.02
C ASN A 112 17.10 -8.64 10.94
N ARG A 113 17.96 -9.62 10.71
CA ARG A 113 18.05 -10.83 11.55
C ARG A 113 18.54 -10.53 12.97
N PHE A 114 19.45 -9.57 13.12
CA PHE A 114 20.05 -9.22 14.42
C PHE A 114 19.42 -8.00 15.07
N ASN A 115 18.73 -7.15 14.30
CA ASN A 115 18.06 -5.97 14.80
C ASN A 115 16.55 -6.06 14.55
N ASN A 116 15.76 -5.88 15.60
CA ASN A 116 14.29 -5.92 15.52
C ASN A 116 13.71 -4.64 14.91
N MET A 117 14.56 -3.73 14.43
CA MET A 117 14.14 -2.48 13.81
C MET A 117 14.64 -2.35 12.36
N PRO A 118 14.06 -3.08 11.39
CA PRO A 118 14.36 -2.90 9.98
C PRO A 118 14.18 -1.45 9.53
N MET A 119 15.03 -1.00 8.61
CA MET A 119 14.85 0.27 7.91
C MET A 119 13.82 0.07 6.80
N THR A 120 12.84 0.96 6.76
CA THR A 120 11.70 0.88 5.85
C THR A 120 11.44 2.23 5.17
N VAL A 121 10.85 2.17 3.98
CA VAL A 121 10.42 3.33 3.19
C VAL A 121 8.90 3.27 2.99
N PRO A 122 8.13 4.29 3.42
CA PRO A 122 6.69 4.32 3.20
C PRO A 122 6.28 4.47 1.74
N ILE A 123 5.12 3.89 1.40
CA ILE A 123 4.50 4.02 0.09
C ILE A 123 3.26 4.92 0.19
N THR A 124 3.14 5.85 -0.74
CA THR A 124 2.02 6.79 -0.86
C THR A 124 1.39 6.74 -2.25
N SER A 125 0.12 7.13 -2.34
CA SER A 125 -0.57 7.36 -3.61
C SER A 125 -0.55 8.83 -4.04
N ASP A 126 0.17 9.69 -3.32
CA ASP A 126 0.25 11.13 -3.59
C ASP A 126 1.14 11.45 -4.81
N ARG A 127 1.27 12.75 -5.14
CA ARG A 127 1.98 13.27 -6.29
C ARG A 127 3.49 13.01 -6.26
N GLU A 128 4.07 13.01 -7.45
CA GLU A 128 5.50 12.92 -7.70
C GLU A 128 6.30 14.03 -6.98
N TYR A 129 7.42 13.63 -6.37
CA TYR A 129 8.40 14.50 -5.72
C TYR A 129 9.82 14.03 -6.13
N PRO A 130 10.86 14.88 -6.13
CA PRO A 130 12.18 14.49 -6.62
C PRO A 130 12.81 13.28 -5.93
N LEU A 131 12.47 13.02 -4.67
CA LEU A 131 12.95 11.85 -3.92
C LEU A 131 11.97 10.66 -3.98
N HIS A 132 10.87 10.76 -4.71
CA HIS A 132 9.92 9.68 -4.84
C HIS A 132 10.32 8.72 -5.93
N VAL A 133 10.28 7.42 -5.62
CA VAL A 133 10.51 6.37 -6.61
C VAL A 133 9.20 5.70 -6.95
N ASN A 134 8.81 5.75 -8.22
CA ASN A 134 7.61 5.06 -8.70
C ASN A 134 7.81 3.55 -8.61
N ILE A 135 6.91 2.88 -7.90
CA ILE A 135 6.97 1.42 -7.66
C ILE A 135 6.11 0.60 -8.64
N GLY A 136 5.46 1.25 -9.60
CA GLY A 136 4.53 0.60 -10.52
C GLY A 136 3.30 0.06 -9.79
N VAL A 137 2.85 -1.12 -10.24
CA VAL A 137 1.75 -1.88 -9.63
C VAL A 137 2.33 -3.19 -9.13
N ILE A 138 2.22 -3.42 -7.82
CA ILE A 138 2.72 -4.62 -7.17
C ILE A 138 1.52 -5.46 -6.72
N PRO A 139 1.34 -6.66 -7.28
CA PRO A 139 0.30 -7.57 -6.83
C PRO A 139 0.67 -8.13 -5.46
N THR A 140 -0.28 -8.13 -4.54
CA THR A 140 -0.09 -8.68 -3.20
C THR A 140 -0.66 -10.09 -3.07
N GLU A 141 -0.20 -10.82 -2.06
CA GLU A 141 -0.61 -12.19 -1.78
C GLU A 141 -2.11 -12.33 -1.47
N ASP A 142 -2.76 -11.26 -0.98
CA ASP A 142 -4.20 -11.21 -0.71
C ASP A 142 -5.05 -10.84 -1.95
N GLY A 143 -4.41 -10.65 -3.11
CA GLY A 143 -5.06 -10.28 -4.37
C GLY A 143 -5.40 -8.80 -4.49
N SER A 144 -4.92 -7.97 -3.55
CA SER A 144 -4.94 -6.51 -3.71
C SER A 144 -3.75 -6.03 -4.54
N GLU A 145 -3.72 -4.72 -4.79
CA GLU A 145 -2.66 -4.07 -5.57
C GLU A 145 -2.13 -2.87 -4.81
N ILE A 146 -0.81 -2.79 -4.70
CA ILE A 146 -0.12 -1.63 -4.14
C ILE A 146 0.48 -0.85 -5.30
N HIS A 147 0.22 0.45 -5.34
CA HIS A 147 0.74 1.34 -6.36
C HIS A 147 1.07 2.70 -5.78
N GLY A 148 1.86 3.49 -6.52
CA GLY A 148 2.21 4.85 -6.18
C GLY A 148 3.72 5.04 -6.08
N TRP A 149 4.15 5.67 -4.99
CA TRP A 149 5.51 6.19 -4.83
C TRP A 149 6.10 5.80 -3.49
N ALA A 150 7.34 5.34 -3.50
CA ALA A 150 8.15 5.17 -2.30
C ALA A 150 8.72 6.54 -1.88
N GLU A 151 8.35 7.02 -0.70
CA GLU A 151 8.75 8.32 -0.14
C GLU A 151 10.11 8.20 0.57
N ILE A 152 11.20 8.33 -0.18
CA ILE A 152 12.56 8.09 0.33
C ILE A 152 12.88 9.00 1.53
N GLU A 153 12.41 10.25 1.51
CA GLU A 153 12.57 11.23 2.61
C GLU A 153 11.88 10.84 3.91
N GLN A 154 10.93 9.90 3.87
CA GLN A 154 10.22 9.39 5.04
C GLN A 154 10.77 8.04 5.53
N ALA A 155 11.96 7.64 5.06
CA ALA A 155 12.63 6.42 5.51
C ALA A 155 12.80 6.39 7.04
N LYS A 156 12.44 5.27 7.68
CA LYS A 156 12.47 5.12 9.14
C LYS A 156 12.81 3.70 9.55
N CYS A 157 13.59 3.56 10.62
CA CYS A 157 13.77 2.28 11.30
C CYS A 157 12.60 2.03 12.25
N LEU A 158 11.89 0.92 12.09
CA LEU A 158 10.67 0.62 12.81
C LEU A 158 10.74 -0.78 13.42
N ASP A 159 10.28 -0.92 14.66
CA ASP A 159 9.94 -2.24 15.22
C ASP A 159 8.67 -2.75 14.54
N LEU A 160 8.85 -3.57 13.51
CA LEU A 160 7.74 -4.04 12.67
C LEU A 160 6.77 -4.95 13.44
N ASP A 161 7.26 -5.70 14.42
CA ASP A 161 6.42 -6.59 15.22
C ASP A 161 5.52 -5.78 16.15
N ALA A 162 6.08 -4.77 16.84
CA ALA A 162 5.32 -3.83 17.67
C ALA A 162 4.35 -2.96 16.86
N ARG A 163 4.57 -2.85 15.55
CA ARG A 163 3.77 -2.07 14.60
C ARG A 163 2.75 -2.95 13.83
N HIS A 164 2.52 -4.18 14.30
CA HIS A 164 1.60 -5.16 13.73
C HIS A 164 1.81 -5.38 12.23
N ALA A 165 3.07 -5.45 11.82
CA ALA A 165 3.43 -5.56 10.42
C ALA A 165 2.95 -6.90 9.82
N VAL A 166 2.45 -6.85 8.59
CA VAL A 166 2.07 -8.03 7.81
C VAL A 166 2.74 -7.96 6.45
N ARG A 167 3.56 -8.96 6.12
CA ARG A 167 4.14 -9.10 4.78
C ARG A 167 3.05 -9.42 3.76
N VAL A 168 3.07 -8.72 2.63
CA VAL A 168 2.06 -8.85 1.57
C VAL A 168 2.64 -9.06 0.18
N GLY A 169 3.94 -8.86 -0.01
CA GLY A 169 4.59 -9.05 -1.30
C GLY A 169 6.06 -8.67 -1.25
N ASP A 170 6.64 -8.48 -2.43
CA ASP A 170 8.01 -8.05 -2.64
C ASP A 170 8.10 -7.08 -3.83
N VAL A 171 9.09 -6.20 -3.78
CA VAL A 171 9.41 -5.26 -4.85
C VAL A 171 10.38 -5.92 -5.84
N ASP A 172 10.23 -5.64 -7.12
CA ASP A 172 11.17 -6.12 -8.13
C ASP A 172 12.58 -5.50 -7.96
N GLU A 173 13.61 -6.20 -8.43
CA GLU A 173 15.01 -5.82 -8.26
C GLU A 173 15.32 -4.43 -8.84
N GLN A 174 14.74 -4.08 -10.01
CA GLN A 174 15.01 -2.81 -10.67
C GLN A 174 14.45 -1.62 -9.87
N THR A 175 13.24 -1.76 -9.32
CA THR A 175 12.64 -0.74 -8.46
C THR A 175 13.41 -0.62 -7.14
N LEU A 176 13.80 -1.74 -6.56
CA LEU A 176 14.54 -1.78 -5.30
C LEU A 176 15.94 -1.13 -5.42
N ASP A 177 16.63 -1.34 -6.53
CA ASP A 177 17.90 -0.67 -6.83
C ASP A 177 17.73 0.85 -6.92
N ARG A 178 16.66 1.33 -7.59
CA ARG A 178 16.36 2.77 -7.67
C ARG A 178 16.07 3.37 -6.29
N ILE A 179 15.33 2.65 -5.43
CA ILE A 179 15.07 3.05 -4.05
C ILE A 179 16.40 3.22 -3.29
N THR A 180 17.27 2.22 -3.34
CA THR A 180 18.54 2.24 -2.60
C THR A 180 19.53 3.27 -3.15
N GLU A 181 19.61 3.43 -4.48
CA GLU A 181 20.41 4.48 -5.10
C GLU A 181 19.94 5.88 -4.67
N THR A 182 18.63 6.12 -4.69
CA THR A 182 18.03 7.40 -4.29
C THR A 182 18.23 7.66 -2.79
N LEU A 183 18.11 6.62 -1.95
CA LEU A 183 18.36 6.72 -0.52
C LEU A 183 19.83 7.11 -0.23
N LEU A 184 20.78 6.44 -0.87
CA LEU A 184 22.21 6.70 -0.64
C LEU A 184 22.67 8.04 -1.22
N SER A 185 22.25 8.37 -2.45
CA SER A 185 22.68 9.58 -3.15
C SER A 185 21.89 10.83 -2.74
N GLY A 186 20.61 10.68 -2.42
CA GLY A 186 19.70 11.78 -2.09
C GLY A 186 19.69 12.16 -0.62
N LEU A 187 19.88 11.20 0.30
CA LEU A 187 19.79 11.45 1.75
C LEU A 187 21.10 11.29 2.50
N MET A 188 21.94 10.31 2.13
CA MET A 188 23.12 9.94 2.94
C MET A 188 24.40 10.64 2.50
N GLN A 189 24.42 11.27 1.33
CA GLN A 189 25.56 12.02 0.81
C GLN A 189 25.39 13.54 1.02
N PRO A 190 26.49 14.28 1.29
CA PRO A 190 26.42 15.71 1.58
C PRO A 190 26.04 16.57 0.37
N THR A 191 26.18 16.04 -0.85
CA THR A 191 25.71 16.69 -2.07
C THR A 191 24.46 15.98 -2.56
N MET A 192 23.30 16.65 -2.48
CA MET A 192 22.09 16.15 -3.14
C MET A 192 22.32 16.11 -4.65
N ARG A 193 22.38 14.91 -5.24
CA ARG A 193 22.47 14.71 -6.69
C ARG A 193 21.08 14.47 -7.29
N ILE A 194 20.24 15.50 -7.30
CA ILE A 194 18.91 15.43 -7.97
C ILE A 194 19.05 15.54 -9.51
N GLU A 195 20.23 15.92 -10.03
CA GLU A 195 20.48 16.19 -11.45
C GLU A 195 20.29 15.00 -12.41
N ARG A 196 20.01 13.78 -11.91
CA ARG A 196 19.77 12.59 -12.73
C ARG A 196 18.35 12.02 -12.64
N LEU A 197 17.40 12.71 -12.00
CA LEU A 197 16.04 12.21 -11.77
C LEU A 197 14.97 12.89 -12.64
N ILE A 198 15.36 13.57 -13.74
CA ILE A 198 14.46 14.19 -14.73
C ILE A 198 14.83 13.74 -16.14
#